data_AF-A0A350CVV9-F1
#
_entry.id   AF-A0A350CVV9-F1
#
_cell.length_a   1.000
_cell.length_b   1.000
_cell.length_c   1.000
_cell.angle_alpha   90.00
_cell.angle_beta   90.00
_cell.angle_gamma   90.00
#
_symmetry.space_group_name_H-M   'P 1'
#
loop_
_entity.id
_entity.type
_entity.pdbx_description
1 polymer ?
#
loop_
_entity_poly.entity_id
_entity_poly.type
_entity_poly.pdbx_seq_one_letter_code
_entity_poly.pdbx_strand_id
1 'polypeptide(L)'
;MQKQQAGIVGGLIAGVLTSVVMLAGRKSGMLTKTLDRDAVDWIDEVADSREKIGDAGTTALEFVNHLGASAAFGAAWPALRERVPGLSPLALGTLYGTALYAVNIGAIAPVLGITEGEIQAGPRKAGERWAIHVLQAVATGLIAERLSAGSRQG
;
A
#
# COMPACT_ATOMS: atom_id res chain seq x y z
N MET A 1 6.00 16.53 16.27
CA MET A 1 6.28 15.16 15.79
C MET A 1 7.48 15.20 14.87
N GLN A 2 8.44 14.27 15.05
CA GLN A 2 9.61 14.17 14.16
C GLN A 2 9.15 13.73 12.77
N LYS A 3 9.82 14.19 11.69
CA LYS A 3 9.45 13.86 10.30
C LYS A 3 9.30 12.35 10.07
N GLN A 4 10.20 11.56 10.66
CA GLN A 4 10.18 10.11 10.57
C GLN A 4 8.93 9.49 11.19
N GLN A 5 8.57 9.94 12.39
CA GLN A 5 7.34 9.52 13.06
C GLN A 5 6.10 9.95 12.27
N ALA A 6 6.08 11.18 11.74
CA ALA A 6 4.98 11.66 10.92
C ALA A 6 4.82 10.85 9.61
N GLY A 7 5.93 10.44 9.00
CA GLY A 7 5.94 9.53 7.85
C GLY A 7 5.34 8.17 8.18
N ILE A 8 5.82 7.53 9.26
CA ILE A 8 5.32 6.21 9.70
C ILE A 8 3.83 6.27 10.06
N VAL A 9 3.42 7.25 10.89
CA VAL A 9 2.02 7.42 11.30
C VAL A 9 1.14 7.77 10.09
N GLY A 10 1.63 8.63 9.19
CA GLY A 10 0.96 8.95 7.94
C GLY A 10 0.75 7.71 7.06
N GLY A 11 1.75 6.84 6.96
CA GLY A 11 1.67 5.56 6.27
C GLY A 11 0.65 4.62 6.90
N LEU A 12 0.65 4.47 8.23
CA LEU A 12 -0.33 3.66 8.94
C LEU A 12 -1.77 4.14 8.73
N ILE A 13 -2.03 5.44 8.87
CA ILE A 13 -3.36 6.02 8.62
C ILE A 13 -3.78 5.78 7.16
N ALA A 14 -2.87 6.01 6.21
CA ALA A 14 -3.12 5.72 4.81
C ALA A 14 -3.44 4.24 4.58
N GLY A 15 -2.70 3.32 5.19
CA GLY A 15 -2.95 1.87 5.10
C GLY A 15 -4.34 1.47 5.57
N VAL A 16 -4.83 2.08 6.66
CA VAL A 16 -6.22 1.88 7.11
C VAL A 16 -7.21 2.43 6.09
N LEU A 17 -7.00 3.66 5.60
CA LEU A 17 -7.88 4.26 4.59
C LEU A 17 -7.95 3.43 3.31
N THR A 18 -6.81 2.98 2.81
CA THR A 18 -6.70 2.16 1.61
C THR A 18 -7.36 0.80 1.81
N SER A 19 -7.21 0.18 2.99
CA SER A 19 -7.94 -1.05 3.35
C SER A 19 -9.46 -0.87 3.28
N VAL A 20 -9.97 0.26 3.78
CA VAL A 20 -11.41 0.59 3.69
C VAL A 20 -11.85 0.77 2.24
N VAL A 21 -11.06 1.48 1.42
CA VAL A 21 -11.34 1.67 -0.01
C VAL A 21 -11.35 0.34 -0.76
N MET A 22 -10.37 -0.54 -0.51
CA MET A 22 -10.34 -1.87 -1.10
C MET A 22 -11.56 -2.69 -0.70
N LEU A 23 -11.93 -2.69 0.58
CA LEU A 23 -13.10 -3.40 1.08
C LEU A 23 -14.41 -2.89 0.43
N ALA A 24 -14.60 -1.57 0.38
CA ALA A 24 -15.79 -0.96 -0.22
C ALA A 24 -15.85 -1.17 -1.74
N GLY A 25 -14.71 -1.03 -2.43
CA GLY A 25 -14.59 -1.27 -3.87
C GLY A 25 -14.94 -2.70 -4.25
N ARG A 26 -14.50 -3.69 -3.45
CA ARG A 26 -14.88 -5.10 -3.64
C ARG A 26 -16.37 -5.34 -3.40
N LYS A 27 -16.90 -4.85 -2.27
CA LYS A 27 -18.33 -5.03 -1.92
C LYS A 27 -19.28 -4.43 -2.94
N SER A 28 -18.86 -3.36 -3.62
CA SER A 28 -19.64 -2.69 -4.67
C SER A 28 -19.42 -3.27 -6.07
N GLY A 29 -18.50 -4.22 -6.25
CA GLY A 29 -18.12 -4.75 -7.56
C GLY A 29 -17.28 -3.80 -8.42
N MET A 30 -16.85 -2.65 -7.88
CA MET A 30 -15.97 -1.70 -8.56
C MET A 30 -14.53 -2.22 -8.65
N LEU A 31 -14.08 -2.99 -7.67
CA LEU A 31 -12.77 -3.65 -7.66
C LEU A 31 -12.94 -5.16 -7.82
N THR A 32 -12.05 -5.76 -8.61
CA THR A 32 -11.88 -7.22 -8.69
C THR A 32 -11.15 -7.75 -7.44
N LYS A 33 -10.76 -9.03 -7.46
CA LYS A 33 -9.92 -9.59 -6.39
C LYS A 33 -8.63 -8.76 -6.28
N THR A 34 -8.41 -8.24 -5.09
CA THR A 34 -7.32 -7.34 -4.76
C THR A 34 -6.05 -8.11 -4.40
N LEU A 35 -4.92 -7.43 -4.51
CA LEU A 35 -3.59 -8.01 -4.32
C LEU A 35 -3.33 -8.53 -2.90
N ASP A 36 -3.87 -7.87 -1.87
CA ASP A 36 -3.81 -8.33 -0.47
C ASP A 36 -4.27 -9.79 -0.35
N ARG A 37 -5.34 -10.16 -1.08
CA ARG A 37 -5.83 -11.55 -1.14
C ARG A 37 -4.97 -12.49 -1.98
N ASP A 38 -4.43 -12.02 -3.10
CA ASP A 38 -3.50 -12.83 -3.89
C ASP A 38 -2.24 -13.18 -3.06
N ALA A 39 -1.73 -12.23 -2.29
CA ALA A 39 -0.61 -12.45 -1.37
C ALA A 39 -0.96 -13.41 -0.22
N VAL A 40 -2.18 -13.32 0.33
CA VAL A 40 -2.64 -14.24 1.38
C VAL A 40 -2.84 -15.65 0.86
N ASP A 41 -3.43 -15.81 -0.33
CA ASP A 41 -3.61 -17.12 -0.91
C ASP A 41 -2.25 -17.78 -1.20
N TRP A 42 -1.27 -16.99 -1.64
CA TRP A 42 0.11 -17.46 -1.77
C TRP A 42 0.74 -17.82 -0.41
N ILE A 43 0.56 -17.00 0.64
CA ILE A 43 1.04 -17.32 2.01
C ILE A 43 0.40 -18.63 2.48
N ASP A 44 -0.88 -18.81 2.22
CA ASP A 44 -1.60 -20.01 2.58
C ASP A 44 -1.08 -21.24 1.83
N GLU A 45 -0.86 -21.12 0.53
CA GLU A 45 -0.31 -22.19 -0.30
C GLU A 45 1.09 -22.62 0.17
N VAL A 46 1.92 -21.67 0.59
CA VAL A 46 3.32 -21.94 1.00
C VAL A 46 3.44 -22.34 2.47
N ALA A 47 2.60 -21.78 3.35
CA ALA A 47 2.75 -21.90 4.80
C ALA A 47 1.57 -22.57 5.50
N ASP A 48 0.52 -22.95 4.77
CA ASP A 48 -0.68 -23.62 5.26
C ASP A 48 -1.33 -22.86 6.43
N SER A 49 -1.50 -21.56 6.21
CA SER A 49 -1.90 -20.60 7.25
C SER A 49 -3.33 -20.82 7.74
N ARG A 50 -4.26 -21.18 6.86
CA ARG A 50 -5.66 -21.45 7.21
C ARG A 50 -5.79 -22.68 8.08
N GLU A 51 -4.99 -23.72 7.84
CA GLU A 51 -4.93 -24.88 8.71
C GLU A 51 -4.40 -24.51 10.11
N LYS A 52 -3.34 -23.68 10.16
CA LYS A 52 -2.63 -23.37 11.41
C LYS A 52 -3.31 -22.34 12.30
N ILE A 53 -3.89 -21.30 11.70
CA ILE A 53 -4.41 -20.12 12.43
C ILE A 53 -5.85 -19.74 12.03
N GLY A 54 -6.48 -20.52 11.14
CA GLY A 54 -7.85 -20.28 10.67
C GLY A 54 -7.98 -19.05 9.76
N ASP A 55 -9.18 -18.90 9.17
CA ASP A 55 -9.50 -17.78 8.26
C ASP A 55 -9.39 -16.40 8.93
N ALA A 56 -9.82 -16.31 10.19
CA ALA A 56 -9.73 -15.08 10.97
C ALA A 56 -8.27 -14.70 11.25
N GLY A 57 -7.42 -15.66 11.61
CA GLY A 57 -5.99 -15.43 11.81
C GLY A 57 -5.28 -15.05 10.51
N THR A 58 -5.63 -15.72 9.41
CA THR A 58 -5.09 -15.44 8.07
C THR A 58 -5.45 -14.03 7.59
N THR A 59 -6.70 -13.60 7.82
CA THR A 59 -7.15 -12.23 7.53
C THR A 59 -6.43 -11.19 8.42
N ALA A 60 -6.17 -11.52 9.69
CA ALA A 60 -5.41 -10.65 10.57
C ALA A 60 -3.96 -10.50 10.10
N LEU A 61 -3.32 -11.59 9.64
CA LEU A 61 -1.98 -11.54 9.06
C LEU A 61 -1.93 -10.68 7.79
N GLU A 62 -2.92 -10.79 6.90
CA GLU A 62 -3.07 -9.94 5.72
C GLU A 62 -3.03 -8.45 6.08
N PHE A 63 -3.86 -8.09 7.05
CA PHE A 63 -3.99 -6.71 7.50
C PHE A 63 -2.72 -6.20 8.18
N VAL A 64 -2.10 -7.01 9.03
CA VAL A 64 -0.82 -6.67 9.68
C VAL A 64 0.30 -6.51 8.66
N ASN A 65 0.38 -7.40 7.67
CA ASN A 65 1.34 -7.28 6.57
C ASN A 65 1.12 -5.99 5.78
N HIS A 66 -0.14 -5.67 5.45
CA HIS A 66 -0.48 -4.43 4.75
C HIS A 66 -0.12 -3.19 5.58
N LEU A 67 -0.39 -3.18 6.89
CA LEU A 67 0.00 -2.08 7.78
C LEU A 67 1.52 -1.96 7.93
N GLY A 68 2.23 -3.09 8.04
CA GLY A 68 3.69 -3.12 8.09
C GLY A 68 4.31 -2.53 6.83
N ALA A 69 3.84 -2.95 5.66
CA ALA A 69 4.23 -2.36 4.38
C ALA A 69 3.91 -0.86 4.33
N SER A 70 2.73 -0.46 4.81
CA SER A 70 2.29 0.94 4.85
C SER A 70 3.20 1.80 5.74
N ALA A 71 3.57 1.30 6.91
CA ALA A 71 4.52 1.96 7.81
C ALA A 71 5.91 2.08 7.17
N ALA A 72 6.40 1.02 6.52
CA ALA A 72 7.68 1.03 5.82
C ALA A 72 7.70 2.04 4.66
N PHE A 73 6.64 2.07 3.86
CA PHE A 73 6.53 3.05 2.77
C PHE A 73 6.42 4.49 3.29
N GLY A 74 5.71 4.70 4.40
CA GLY A 74 5.64 5.98 5.09
C GLY A 74 6.98 6.42 5.69
N ALA A 75 7.78 5.48 6.20
CA ALA A 75 9.12 5.75 6.72
C ALA A 75 10.09 6.28 5.65
N ALA A 76 9.87 5.95 4.37
CA ALA A 76 10.66 6.47 3.26
C ALA A 76 10.29 7.92 2.87
N TRP A 77 9.10 8.40 3.27
CA TRP A 77 8.57 9.69 2.83
C TRP A 77 9.48 10.89 3.12
N PRO A 78 10.04 11.08 4.34
CA PRO A 78 10.90 12.22 4.63
C PRO A 78 12.13 12.28 3.74
N ALA A 79 12.78 11.15 3.52
CA ALA A 79 13.96 11.05 2.66
C ALA A 79 13.61 11.34 1.18
N LEU A 80 12.42 10.94 0.72
CA LEU A 80 11.94 11.29 -0.61
C LEU A 80 11.70 12.81 -0.72
N ARG A 81 11.07 13.44 0.27
CA ARG A 81 10.84 14.90 0.25
C ARG A 81 12.13 15.71 0.25
N GLU A 82 13.15 15.24 0.96
CA GLU A 82 14.45 15.92 1.00
C GLU A 82 15.20 15.83 -0.33
N ARG A 83 15.03 14.74 -1.08
CA ARG A 83 15.67 14.56 -2.40
C ARG A 83 14.97 15.32 -3.52
N VAL A 84 13.66 15.54 -3.42
CA VAL A 84 12.87 16.25 -4.43
C VAL A 84 11.99 17.34 -3.79
N PRO A 85 12.59 18.39 -3.21
CA PRO A 85 11.87 19.41 -2.48
C PRO A 85 10.91 20.23 -3.37
N GLY A 86 11.21 20.32 -4.67
CA GLY A 86 10.40 21.08 -5.64
C GLY A 86 9.07 20.41 -6.05
N LEU A 87 8.85 19.13 -5.71
CA LEU A 87 7.60 18.46 -6.03
C LEU A 87 6.53 18.74 -4.97
N SER A 88 5.27 18.87 -5.40
CA SER A 88 4.14 18.88 -4.48
C SER A 88 3.97 17.49 -3.83
N PRO A 89 3.38 17.39 -2.62
CA PRO A 89 3.10 16.10 -1.99
C PRO A 89 2.26 15.18 -2.89
N LEU A 90 1.33 15.75 -3.66
CA LEU A 90 0.50 15.00 -4.62
C LEU A 90 1.35 14.42 -5.76
N ALA A 91 2.21 15.23 -6.37
CA ALA A 91 3.07 14.80 -7.48
C ALA A 91 4.06 13.72 -7.00
N LEU A 92 4.72 13.95 -5.86
CA LEU A 92 5.63 12.97 -5.28
C LEU A 92 4.91 11.68 -4.89
N GLY A 93 3.74 11.77 -4.25
CA GLY A 93 2.94 10.60 -3.89
C GLY A 93 2.53 9.79 -5.11
N THR A 94 2.15 10.46 -6.20
CA THR A 94 1.78 9.80 -7.46
C THR A 94 2.96 9.05 -8.08
N LEU A 95 4.13 9.71 -8.17
CA LEU A 95 5.34 9.09 -8.70
C LEU A 95 5.82 7.94 -7.81
N TYR A 96 5.80 8.15 -6.49
CA TYR A 96 6.22 7.14 -5.53
C TYR A 96 5.29 5.92 -5.55
N GLY A 97 3.98 6.11 -5.52
CA GLY A 97 2.99 5.03 -5.63
C GLY A 97 3.10 4.28 -6.96
N THR A 98 3.33 5.00 -8.07
CA THR A 98 3.56 4.37 -9.37
C THR A 98 4.84 3.53 -9.38
N ALA A 99 5.93 4.02 -8.78
CA ALA A 99 7.17 3.28 -8.66
C ALA A 99 7.00 2.03 -7.76
N LEU A 100 6.29 2.16 -6.64
CA LEU A 100 5.96 1.04 -5.77
C LEU A 100 5.14 -0.03 -6.51
N TYR A 101 4.14 0.38 -7.28
CA TYR A 101 3.38 -0.54 -8.12
C TYR A 101 4.27 -1.22 -9.16
N ALA A 102 5.06 -0.46 -9.93
CA ALA A 102 5.91 -1.02 -10.98
C ALA A 102 6.93 -2.04 -10.44
N VAL A 103 7.56 -1.74 -9.32
CA VAL A 103 8.56 -2.62 -8.70
C VAL A 103 7.90 -3.81 -8.01
N ASN A 104 6.96 -3.57 -7.09
CA ASN A 104 6.41 -4.64 -6.28
C ASN A 104 5.49 -5.54 -7.09
N ILE A 105 4.66 -4.96 -7.96
CA ILE A 105 3.58 -5.68 -8.64
C ILE A 105 3.93 -6.00 -10.08
N GLY A 106 4.52 -5.03 -10.78
CA GLY A 106 4.95 -5.23 -12.16
C GLY A 106 6.14 -6.18 -12.29
N ALA A 107 7.02 -6.25 -11.28
CA ALA A 107 8.26 -7.02 -11.36
C ALA A 107 8.39 -8.12 -10.30
N ILE A 108 8.30 -7.79 -9.00
CA ILE A 108 8.61 -8.77 -7.93
C ILE A 108 7.51 -9.82 -7.78
N ALA A 109 6.24 -9.42 -7.67
CA ALA A 109 5.13 -10.33 -7.40
C ALA A 109 4.98 -11.46 -8.45
N PRO A 110 5.13 -11.22 -9.76
CA PRO A 110 5.06 -12.28 -10.76
C PRO A 110 6.25 -13.25 -10.68
N VAL A 111 7.45 -12.73 -10.40
CA VAL A 111 8.67 -13.56 -10.24
C VAL A 111 8.54 -14.50 -9.04
N LEU A 112 7.85 -14.07 -7.99
CA LEU A 112 7.59 -14.88 -6.80
C LEU A 112 6.35 -15.79 -6.94
N GLY A 113 5.66 -15.76 -8.07
CA GLY A 113 4.42 -16.52 -8.28
C GLY A 113 3.21 -16.01 -7.48
N ILE A 114 3.30 -14.79 -6.92
CA ILE A 114 2.20 -14.17 -6.16
C ILE A 114 1.10 -13.69 -7.13
N THR A 115 1.48 -13.25 -8.33
CA THR A 115 0.53 -12.81 -9.36
C THR A 115 0.86 -13.42 -10.71
N GLU A 116 -0.14 -13.43 -11.59
CA GLU A 116 -0.05 -13.86 -12.99
C GLU A 116 0.74 -12.90 -13.90
N GLY A 117 1.15 -11.74 -13.36
CA GLY A 117 1.73 -10.63 -14.14
C GLY A 117 0.68 -9.71 -14.76
N GLU A 118 1.06 -8.44 -14.92
CA GLU A 118 0.13 -7.37 -15.31
C GLU A 118 -0.40 -7.50 -16.75
N ILE A 119 0.38 -8.13 -17.63
CA ILE A 119 -0.04 -8.39 -19.02
C ILE A 119 -1.18 -9.42 -19.04
N GLN A 120 -1.06 -10.52 -18.28
CA GLN A 120 -2.09 -11.55 -18.22
C GLN A 120 -3.32 -11.11 -17.42
N ALA A 121 -3.09 -10.33 -16.36
CA ALA A 121 -4.14 -9.72 -15.54
C ALA A 121 -5.07 -8.79 -16.35
N GLY A 122 -4.57 -8.23 -17.44
CA GLY A 122 -5.30 -7.30 -18.30
C GLY A 122 -5.39 -5.88 -17.72
N PRO A 123 -5.77 -4.89 -18.56
CA PRO A 123 -5.66 -3.47 -18.23
C PRO A 123 -6.54 -3.04 -17.05
N ARG A 124 -7.67 -3.72 -16.83
CA ARG A 124 -8.57 -3.42 -15.70
C ARG A 124 -7.91 -3.73 -14.37
N LYS A 125 -7.47 -4.98 -14.15
CA LYS A 125 -6.85 -5.41 -12.89
C LYS A 125 -5.55 -4.66 -12.66
N ALA A 126 -4.80 -4.36 -13.72
CA ALA A 126 -3.61 -3.54 -13.66
C ALA A 126 -3.89 -2.10 -13.20
N GLY A 127 -4.91 -1.47 -13.79
CA GLY A 127 -5.37 -0.14 -13.38
C GLY A 127 -5.84 -0.09 -11.92
N GLU A 128 -6.57 -1.11 -11.48
CA GLU A 128 -7.03 -1.24 -10.08
C GLU A 128 -5.83 -1.34 -9.11
N ARG A 129 -4.86 -2.22 -9.40
CA ARG A 129 -3.65 -2.40 -8.59
C ARG A 129 -2.81 -1.11 -8.55
N TRP A 130 -2.61 -0.46 -9.69
CA TRP A 130 -1.89 0.82 -9.78
C TRP A 130 -2.58 1.93 -8.98
N ALA A 131 -3.90 2.09 -9.14
CA ALA A 131 -4.67 3.14 -8.48
C ALA A 131 -4.59 3.03 -6.96
N ILE A 132 -4.65 1.82 -6.41
CA ILE A 132 -4.51 1.58 -4.97
C ILE A 132 -3.13 2.00 -4.45
N HIS A 133 -2.04 1.71 -5.17
CA HIS A 133 -0.70 2.12 -4.77
C HIS A 133 -0.50 3.64 -4.83
N VAL A 134 -1.05 4.28 -5.87
CA VAL A 134 -1.04 5.75 -5.99
C VAL A 134 -1.83 6.39 -4.86
N LEU A 135 -3.06 5.91 -4.60
CA LEU A 135 -3.90 6.41 -3.51
C LEU A 135 -3.16 6.30 -2.17
N GLN A 136 -2.58 5.14 -1.89
CA GLN A 136 -1.85 4.87 -0.65
C GLN A 136 -0.67 5.84 -0.46
N ALA A 137 0.16 6.02 -1.50
CA ALA A 137 1.33 6.89 -1.43
C ALA A 137 0.96 8.37 -1.34
N VAL A 138 -0.07 8.81 -2.07
CA VAL A 138 -0.60 10.18 -1.99
C VAL A 138 -1.18 10.46 -0.61
N ALA A 139 -2.03 9.58 -0.08
CA ALA A 139 -2.60 9.71 1.26
C ALA A 139 -1.52 9.77 2.33
N THR A 140 -0.53 8.87 2.26
CA THR A 140 0.63 8.85 3.14
C THR A 140 1.32 10.21 3.16
N GLY A 141 1.63 10.74 1.98
CA GLY A 141 2.33 12.01 1.86
C GLY A 141 1.54 13.19 2.41
N LEU A 142 0.26 13.31 2.05
CA LEU A 142 -0.61 14.40 2.53
C LEU A 142 -0.77 14.37 4.05
N ILE A 143 -0.97 13.19 4.63
CA ILE A 143 -1.13 13.03 6.09
C ILE A 143 0.20 13.32 6.80
N ALA A 144 1.32 12.78 6.32
CA ALA A 144 2.64 13.00 6.91
C ALA A 144 3.03 14.49 6.94
N GLU A 145 2.75 15.22 5.85
CA GLU A 145 2.96 16.67 5.78
C GLU A 145 2.08 17.42 6.79
N ARG A 146 0.79 17.03 6.90
CA ARG A 146 -0.14 17.64 7.85
C ARG A 146 0.28 17.44 9.30
N LEU A 147 0.69 16.22 9.67
CA LEU A 147 1.18 15.88 11.00
C LEU A 147 2.48 16.62 11.35
N SER A 148 3.37 16.76 10.36
CA SER A 148 4.64 17.48 10.51
C SER A 148 4.44 18.99 10.65
N ALA A 149 3.45 19.57 9.96
CA ALA A 149 3.15 20.99 10.00
C ALA A 149 2.41 21.42 11.28
N GLY A 150 1.45 20.62 11.75
CA GLY A 150 0.70 20.90 12.99
C GLY A 150 1.59 20.92 14.24
N SER A 151 2.76 20.27 14.18
CA SER A 151 3.74 20.23 15.26
C SER A 151 4.64 21.48 15.35
N ARG A 152 4.60 22.39 14.38
CA ARG A 152 5.40 23.64 14.39
C ARG A 152 4.63 24.84 14.91
N GLN A 153 3.34 24.68 15.22
CA GLN A 153 2.44 25.76 15.64
C GLN A 153 1.99 25.65 17.11
N GLY A 154 2.47 24.66 17.86
CA GLY A 154 2.26 24.51 19.30
C GLY A 154 3.59 24.42 20.01
#